data_AF-A0A923X3R4-F1
#
_entry.id   AF-A0A923X3R4-F1
#
_cell.length_a   1.000
_cell.length_b   1.000
_cell.length_c   1.000
_cell.angle_alpha   90.00
_cell.angle_beta   90.00
_cell.angle_gamma   90.00
#
_symmetry.space_group_name_H-M   'P 1'
#
loop_
_entity.id
_entity.type
_entity.pdbx_description
1 polymer ?
#
loop_
_entity_poly.entity_id
_entity_poly.type
_entity_poly.pdbx_seq_one_letter_code
_entity_poly.pdbx_strand_id
1 'polypeptide(L)'
;MPTKLNMKANEDFKKFRAADMSAHINKDRQLNATVPKDETTAEPKMTVLEPENVIDINAGKAIRHSKNISIYFMFNGHEWEAHEVLGVPAGAPLPVVTEMYQSLILNSDPSTFEFYELAHQAILKRWKDRRG
;
A
#
# COMPACT_ATOMS: atom_id res chain seq x y z
N MET A 1 -21.97 49.33 7.01
CA MET A 1 -22.55 48.14 7.65
C MET A 1 -22.88 47.09 6.58
N PRO A 2 -21.99 46.13 6.30
CA PRO A 2 -22.31 44.89 5.57
C PRO A 2 -21.87 43.65 6.38
N THR A 3 -22.35 42.42 6.26
CA THR A 3 -23.61 41.79 5.83
C THR A 3 -23.58 40.43 6.55
N LYS A 4 -24.68 39.96 7.15
CA LYS A 4 -24.73 38.66 7.85
C LYS A 4 -24.51 37.52 6.85
N LEU A 5 -23.40 36.79 6.98
CA LEU A 5 -23.11 35.58 6.22
C LEU A 5 -23.76 34.38 6.93
N ASN A 6 -24.72 33.75 6.26
CA ASN A 6 -25.53 32.66 6.76
C ASN A 6 -24.75 31.34 6.61
N MET A 7 -24.31 30.75 7.72
CA MET A 7 -23.71 29.40 7.75
C MET A 7 -24.81 28.37 8.01
N LYS A 8 -25.14 27.54 7.02
CA LYS A 8 -25.82 26.24 7.24
C LYS A 8 -25.78 25.40 5.97
N ALA A 9 -24.83 24.48 5.90
CA ALA A 9 -24.84 23.34 4.99
C ALA A 9 -23.99 22.23 5.60
N ASN A 10 -24.59 21.35 6.41
CA ASN A 10 -24.10 19.99 6.58
C ASN A 10 -25.10 19.12 7.37
N GLU A 11 -26.09 18.51 6.71
CA GLU A 11 -26.93 17.46 7.33
C GLU A 11 -27.21 16.27 6.39
N ASP A 12 -26.27 15.88 5.52
CA ASP A 12 -26.48 14.74 4.59
C ASP A 12 -25.48 13.57 4.75
N PHE A 13 -24.69 13.51 5.83
CA PHE A 13 -23.64 12.49 6.01
C PHE A 13 -23.98 11.33 6.96
N LYS A 14 -25.26 11.07 7.27
CA LYS A 14 -25.65 10.08 8.30
C LYS A 14 -26.43 8.85 7.80
N LYS A 15 -26.22 8.37 6.57
CA LYS A 15 -27.02 7.22 6.07
C LYS A 15 -26.31 6.06 5.37
N PHE A 16 -25.00 5.87 5.56
CA PHE A 16 -24.28 4.71 5.00
C PHE A 16 -23.74 3.70 6.01
N ARG A 17 -24.12 3.79 7.29
CA ARG A 17 -23.49 2.98 8.37
C ARG A 17 -24.33 1.80 8.87
N ALA A 18 -24.94 1.05 7.97
CA ALA A 18 -25.65 -0.18 8.35
C ALA A 18 -25.62 -1.22 7.23
N ALA A 19 -24.50 -1.91 7.08
CA ALA A 19 -24.47 -3.32 6.69
C ALA A 19 -23.05 -3.85 6.84
N ASP A 20 -22.96 -5.01 7.49
CA ASP A 20 -21.92 -6.01 7.32
C ASP A 20 -20.52 -5.74 7.91
N MET A 21 -20.27 -6.35 9.08
CA MET A 21 -19.20 -7.35 9.25
C MET A 21 -19.12 -7.78 10.73
N SER A 22 -19.84 -8.85 11.06
CA SER A 22 -19.48 -9.71 12.19
C SER A 22 -18.57 -10.81 11.65
N ALA A 23 -17.26 -10.74 11.95
CA ALA A 23 -16.36 -11.86 11.76
C ALA A 23 -15.40 -11.94 12.94
N HIS A 24 -15.35 -13.16 13.49
CA HIS A 24 -14.73 -13.56 14.74
C HIS A 24 -13.23 -13.25 14.85
N ILE A 25 -12.85 -12.76 16.03
CA ILE A 25 -11.50 -12.72 16.56
C ILE A 25 -11.19 -14.10 17.15
N ASN A 26 -10.24 -14.83 16.57
CA ASN A 26 -9.57 -15.92 17.28
C ASN A 26 -8.15 -15.49 17.64
N LYS A 27 -7.95 -15.38 18.95
CA LYS A 27 -6.70 -15.13 19.65
C LYS A 27 -6.17 -16.48 20.15
N ASP A 28 -4.91 -16.49 20.60
CA ASP A 28 -4.14 -17.61 21.17
C ASP A 28 -3.25 -18.32 20.13
N ARG A 29 -1.98 -17.93 19.93
CA ARG A 29 -0.81 -17.95 20.84
C ARG A 29 -0.67 -19.29 21.56
N GLN A 30 0.11 -20.21 21.00
CA GLN A 30 1.12 -20.99 21.75
C GLN A 30 2.29 -21.39 20.82
N LEU A 31 3.48 -20.87 21.14
CA LEU A 31 4.77 -21.43 20.78
C LEU A 31 5.06 -22.58 21.76
N ASN A 32 5.46 -23.75 21.27
CA ASN A 32 6.26 -24.68 22.06
C ASN A 32 7.13 -25.53 21.14
N ALA A 33 8.44 -25.42 21.36
CA ALA A 33 9.48 -26.20 20.74
C ALA A 33 9.69 -27.51 21.53
N THR A 34 9.66 -28.67 20.88
CA THR A 34 10.41 -29.87 21.31
C THR A 34 10.58 -30.84 20.13
N VAL A 35 11.81 -31.24 19.88
CA VAL A 35 12.32 -32.32 19.01
C VAL A 35 13.44 -32.98 19.84
N PRO A 36 13.86 -34.27 19.72
CA PRO A 36 13.41 -35.42 18.87
C PRO A 36 13.26 -36.79 19.62
N LYS A 37 12.73 -37.83 18.94
CA LYS A 37 13.39 -39.13 18.59
C LYS A 37 12.42 -40.34 18.50
N ASP A 38 12.88 -41.33 17.73
CA ASP A 38 12.35 -42.68 17.36
C ASP A 38 11.32 -42.70 16.23
N GLU A 39 11.69 -42.98 14.98
CA GLU A 39 12.09 -44.29 14.41
C GLU A 39 10.92 -45.30 14.41
N THR A 40 10.24 -45.43 13.27
CA THR A 40 9.80 -46.71 12.68
C THR A 40 9.13 -46.48 11.33
N THR A 41 9.79 -47.02 10.32
CA THR A 41 9.36 -47.46 8.99
C THR A 41 7.87 -47.70 8.78
N ALA A 42 7.27 -46.94 7.85
CA ALA A 42 6.34 -47.46 6.84
C ALA A 42 6.09 -46.36 5.80
N GLU A 43 6.52 -46.57 4.56
CA GLU A 43 6.14 -45.74 3.42
C GLU A 43 4.65 -45.95 3.10
N PRO A 44 3.86 -44.86 3.08
CA PRO A 44 2.88 -44.70 2.03
C PRO A 44 3.27 -43.51 1.17
N LYS A 45 3.42 -43.76 -0.14
CA LYS A 45 3.54 -42.76 -1.19
C LYS A 45 2.45 -41.70 -1.04
N MET A 46 2.76 -40.58 -0.40
CA MET A 46 1.95 -39.36 -0.48
C MET A 46 2.68 -38.42 -1.43
N THR A 47 2.13 -38.31 -2.63
CA THR A 47 2.40 -37.26 -3.61
C THR A 47 2.42 -35.92 -2.88
N VAL A 48 3.61 -35.32 -2.77
CA VAL A 48 3.76 -33.92 -2.40
C VAL A 48 3.09 -33.13 -3.52
N LEU A 49 1.85 -32.68 -3.28
CA LEU A 49 1.27 -31.57 -4.01
C LEU A 49 2.09 -30.34 -3.60
N GLU A 50 3.09 -30.01 -4.41
CA GLU A 50 3.69 -28.68 -4.38
C GLU A 50 2.55 -27.67 -4.49
N PRO A 51 2.48 -26.63 -3.64
CA PRO A 51 1.66 -25.48 -3.97
C PRO A 51 2.31 -24.83 -5.19
N GLU A 52 1.83 -25.19 -6.37
CA GLU A 52 1.98 -24.41 -7.58
C GLU A 52 1.49 -22.99 -7.26
N ASN A 53 2.43 -22.09 -7.00
CA ASN A 53 2.15 -20.67 -7.03
C ASN A 53 2.07 -20.24 -8.50
N VAL A 54 1.00 -20.68 -9.15
CA VAL A 54 0.58 -20.20 -10.47
C VAL A 54 0.08 -18.76 -10.31
N ILE A 55 1.02 -17.82 -10.30
CA ILE A 55 0.72 -16.43 -10.65
C ILE A 55 0.89 -16.31 -12.16
N ASP A 56 -0.08 -16.83 -12.90
CA ASP A 56 -0.22 -16.55 -14.33
C ASP A 56 -0.93 -15.19 -14.48
N ILE A 57 -0.15 -14.11 -14.54
CA ILE A 57 -0.64 -12.84 -15.08
C ILE A 57 0.00 -12.65 -16.44
N ASN A 58 -0.67 -13.22 -17.43
CA ASN A 58 -0.51 -12.93 -18.83
C ASN A 58 -0.77 -11.43 -19.08
N ALA A 59 0.30 -10.63 -19.01
CA ALA A 59 0.38 -9.34 -19.67
C ALA A 59 1.79 -9.22 -20.22
N GLY A 60 1.95 -9.61 -21.50
CA GLY A 60 3.17 -9.45 -22.30
C GLY A 60 3.55 -7.99 -22.54
N LYS A 61 3.67 -7.20 -21.49
CA LYS A 61 4.33 -5.90 -21.52
C LYS A 61 5.80 -6.21 -21.36
N ALA A 62 6.55 -6.06 -22.45
CA ALA A 62 8.01 -6.14 -22.46
C ALA A 62 8.53 -5.58 -21.13
N ILE A 63 9.20 -6.42 -20.34
CA ILE A 63 9.94 -6.00 -19.15
C ILE A 63 11.06 -5.12 -19.68
N ARG A 64 10.72 -3.88 -20.06
CA ARG A 64 11.70 -2.84 -20.29
C ARG A 64 12.39 -2.77 -18.94
N HIS A 65 13.66 -3.14 -18.90
CA HIS A 65 14.50 -2.86 -17.74
C HIS A 65 14.23 -1.40 -17.39
N SER A 66 13.44 -1.21 -16.32
CA SER A 66 13.06 0.09 -15.84
C SER A 66 14.40 0.71 -15.51
N LYS A 67 14.88 1.66 -16.33
CA LYS A 67 15.95 2.54 -15.90
C LYS A 67 15.57 2.96 -14.50
N ASN A 68 16.42 2.72 -13.51
CA ASN A 68 16.11 2.97 -12.11
C ASN A 68 15.51 4.39 -11.98
N ILE A 69 14.19 4.48 -11.82
CA ILE A 69 13.44 5.73 -11.58
C ILE A 69 13.11 5.78 -10.08
N SER A 70 13.98 5.23 -9.24
CA SER A 70 13.90 5.48 -7.82
C SER A 70 14.09 6.98 -7.60
N ILE A 71 13.14 7.56 -6.88
CA ILE A 71 13.09 8.99 -6.58
C ILE A 71 13.17 9.07 -5.07
N TYR A 72 14.22 9.73 -4.60
CA TYR A 72 14.47 9.89 -3.18
C TYR A 72 14.17 11.32 -2.74
N PHE A 73 13.71 11.46 -1.50
CA PHE A 73 13.48 12.74 -0.83
C PHE A 73 13.95 12.67 0.62
N MET A 74 14.23 13.82 1.22
CA MET A 74 14.63 13.90 2.62
C MET A 74 13.45 14.30 3.49
N PHE A 75 13.25 13.60 4.61
CA PHE A 75 12.27 13.93 5.64
C PHE A 75 12.86 13.62 7.01
N ASN A 76 12.80 14.58 7.93
CA ASN A 76 13.38 14.47 9.28
C ASN A 76 14.86 14.05 9.29
N GLY A 77 15.64 14.47 8.29
CA GLY A 77 17.06 14.12 8.16
C GLY A 77 17.33 12.72 7.59
N HIS A 78 16.29 11.97 7.23
CA HIS A 78 16.40 10.65 6.61
C HIS A 78 16.02 10.71 5.14
N GLU A 79 16.74 9.93 4.31
CA GLU A 79 16.42 9.74 2.90
C GLU A 79 15.40 8.60 2.75
N TRP A 80 14.34 8.86 1.99
CA TRP A 80 13.24 7.94 1.74
C TRP A 80 12.96 7.82 0.24
N GLU A 81 12.55 6.63 -0.21
CA GLU A 81 12.10 6.43 -1.58
C GLU A 81 10.62 6.79 -1.72
N ALA A 82 10.31 7.73 -2.62
CA ALA A 82 8.95 8.26 -2.80
C ALA A 82 7.94 7.22 -3.28
N HIS A 83 8.37 6.28 -4.13
CA HIS A 83 7.49 5.21 -4.64
C HIS A 83 7.14 4.21 -3.54
N GLU A 84 8.11 3.83 -2.69
CA GLU A 84 7.91 2.97 -1.52
C GLU A 84 6.98 3.64 -0.51
N VAL A 85 7.18 4.93 -0.24
CA VAL A 85 6.33 5.70 0.71
C VAL A 85 4.87 5.75 0.27
N LEU A 86 4.62 5.86 -1.04
CA LEU A 86 3.26 5.86 -1.59
C LEU A 86 2.72 4.46 -1.92
N GLY A 87 3.52 3.41 -1.71
CA GLY A 87 3.14 2.02 -2.01
C GLY A 87 2.93 1.74 -3.50
N VAL A 88 3.63 2.45 -4.39
CA VAL A 88 3.52 2.30 -5.85
C VAL A 88 4.80 1.73 -6.45
N PRO A 89 4.74 0.97 -7.55
CA PRO A 89 5.94 0.50 -8.21
C PRO A 89 6.75 1.65 -8.82
N ALA A 90 8.08 1.54 -8.82
CA ALA A 90 8.97 2.52 -9.43
C ALA A 90 8.63 2.74 -10.91
N GLY A 91 8.38 3.99 -11.29
CA GLY A 91 7.97 4.34 -12.66
C GLY A 91 6.47 4.18 -12.93
N ALA A 92 5.64 4.04 -11.90
CA ALA A 92 4.20 4.15 -12.00
C ALA A 92 3.79 5.45 -12.75
N PRO A 93 2.69 5.42 -13.53
CA PRO A 93 2.20 6.60 -14.21
C PRO A 93 1.65 7.60 -13.19
N LEU A 94 1.81 8.90 -13.48
CA LEU A 94 1.43 9.97 -12.55
C LEU A 94 -0.01 9.87 -12.01
N PRO A 95 -1.04 9.52 -12.81
CA PRO A 95 -2.41 9.34 -12.30
C PRO A 95 -2.50 8.34 -11.14
N VAL A 96 -1.82 7.19 -11.26
CA VAL A 96 -1.81 6.14 -10.22
C VAL A 96 -1.15 6.66 -8.94
N VAL A 97 -0.07 7.43 -9.07
CA VAL A 97 0.60 8.06 -7.93
C VAL A 97 -0.33 9.05 -7.23
N THR A 98 -1.07 9.86 -7.98
CA THR A 98 -2.04 10.81 -7.42
C THR A 98 -3.19 10.10 -6.71
N GLU A 99 -3.73 9.02 -7.28
CA GLU A 99 -4.81 8.23 -6.66
C GLU A 99 -4.37 7.61 -5.33
N MET A 100 -3.15 7.04 -5.29
CA MET A 100 -2.59 6.47 -4.07
C MET A 100 -2.31 7.54 -3.01
N TYR A 101 -1.75 8.68 -3.41
CA TYR A 101 -1.58 9.83 -2.51
C TYR A 101 -2.91 10.29 -1.89
N GLN A 102 -3.97 10.45 -2.70
CA GLN A 102 -5.28 10.85 -2.18
C GLN A 102 -5.85 9.81 -1.22
N SER A 103 -5.69 8.53 -1.52
CA SER A 103 -6.12 7.43 -0.65
C SER A 103 -5.38 7.44 0.69
N LEU A 104 -4.07 7.74 0.69
CA LEU A 104 -3.28 7.83 1.90
C LEU A 104 -3.67 9.03 2.76
N ILE A 105 -3.90 10.20 2.16
CA ILE A 105 -4.37 11.39 2.90
C ILE A 105 -5.76 11.16 3.52
N LEU A 106 -6.64 10.40 2.88
CA LEU A 106 -7.98 10.11 3.41
C LEU A 106 -7.97 9.12 4.57
N ASN A 107 -7.02 8.17 4.60
CA ASN A 107 -6.99 7.08 5.57
C ASN A 107 -5.93 7.21 6.67
N SER A 108 -5.01 8.17 6.55
CA SER A 108 -3.89 8.34 7.48
C SER A 108 -4.09 9.50 8.44
N ASP A 109 -3.25 9.55 9.49
CA ASP A 109 -3.23 10.65 10.44
C ASP A 109 -2.69 11.95 9.83
N PRO A 110 -3.23 13.12 10.23
CA PRO A 110 -2.80 14.42 9.71
C PRO A 110 -1.31 14.72 9.87
N SER A 111 -0.66 14.18 10.92
CA SER A 111 0.77 14.35 11.15
C SER A 111 1.65 13.69 10.08
N THR A 112 1.11 12.75 9.31
CA THR A 112 1.82 12.05 8.24
C THR A 112 1.60 12.68 6.86
N PHE A 113 0.74 13.69 6.75
CA PHE A 113 0.38 14.29 5.46
C PHE A 113 1.57 14.97 4.79
N GLU A 114 2.39 15.69 5.56
CA GLU A 114 3.60 16.33 5.05
C GLU A 114 4.55 15.29 4.44
N PHE A 115 4.66 14.11 5.06
CA PHE A 115 5.51 13.03 4.55
C PHE A 115 5.03 12.52 3.19
N TYR A 116 3.73 12.25 3.05
CA TYR A 116 3.16 11.82 1.77
C TYR A 116 3.17 12.93 0.71
N GLU A 117 3.00 14.19 1.13
CA GLU A 117 3.06 15.35 0.24
C GLU A 117 4.46 15.49 -0.35
N LEU A 118 5.51 15.38 0.48
CA LEU A 118 6.91 15.43 0.02
C LEU A 118 7.23 14.30 -0.96
N ALA A 119 6.76 13.08 -0.69
CA ALA A 119 6.92 11.95 -1.61
C ALA A 119 6.25 12.24 -2.96
N HIS A 120 4.99 12.71 -2.96
CA HIS A 120 4.25 13.05 -4.17
C HIS A 120 4.90 14.22 -4.93
N GLN A 121 5.37 15.26 -4.24
CA GLN A 121 6.07 16.39 -4.84
C GLN A 121 7.39 15.98 -5.49
N ALA A 122 8.17 15.09 -4.87
CA ALA A 122 9.41 14.58 -5.46
C ALA A 122 9.16 13.86 -6.79
N ILE A 123 8.08 13.07 -6.87
CA ILE A 123 7.67 12.40 -8.10
C ILE A 123 7.23 13.40 -9.17
N LEU A 124 6.39 14.38 -8.80
CA LEU A 124 5.94 15.44 -9.71
C LEU A 124 7.10 16.22 -10.31
N LYS A 125 8.08 16.61 -9.48
CA LYS A 125 9.29 17.32 -9.91
C LYS A 125 10.04 16.52 -10.96
N ARG A 126 10.32 15.24 -10.68
CA ARG A 126 10.98 14.35 -11.65
C ARG A 126 10.18 14.17 -12.94
N TRP A 127 8.85 14.17 -12.85
CA TRP A 127 7.98 14.04 -14.02
C TRP A 127 7.97 15.31 -14.89
N LYS A 128 8.10 16.48 -14.27
CA LYS A 128 8.27 17.76 -14.96
C LYS A 128 9.65 17.83 -15.64
N ASP A 129 10.71 17.46 -14.93
CA ASP A 129 12.09 17.48 -15.45
C ASP A 129 12.29 16.57 -16.66
N ARG A 130 11.51 15.48 -16.79
CA ARG A 130 11.58 14.59 -17.95
C ARG A 130 10.85 15.11 -19.20
N ARG A 131 10.00 16.13 -19.06
CA ARG A 131 9.18 16.67 -20.15
C ARG A 131 9.64 18.04 -20.66
N GLY A 132 10.56 18.70 -19.95
CA GLY A 132 11.23 19.93 -20.38
C GLY A 132 12.46 19.59 -21.21
#